data_AF-A0A8T1GGB5-F1
#
_entry.id   AF-A0A8T1GGB5-F1
#
_cell.length_a   1.000
_cell.length_b   1.000
_cell.length_c   1.000
_cell.angle_alpha   90.00
_cell.angle_beta   90.00
_cell.angle_gamma   90.00
#
_symmetry.space_group_name_H-M   'P 1'
#
loop_
_entity.id
_entity.type
_entity.pdbx_description
1 polymer ?
#
loop_
_entity_poly.entity_id
_entity_poly.type
_entity_poly.pdbx_seq_one_letter_code
_entity_poly.pdbx_strand_id
1 'polypeptide(L)'
;MLAQAQTNYKQKTFDGPFVVHLLMYTAKEVSQGIRRATPTRIAEAAEAINSYLAERQDVRVGDIARTHWAISQARQPDDVGFTLPESATFRQMQHLDAMSASSHEGDREEGVYRTLTSFEQYSSCQTTV
;
A
#
# COMPACT_ATOMS: atom_id res chain seq x y z
N MET A 1 -16.47 18.12 61.96
CA MET A 1 -15.80 16.82 62.12
C MET A 1 -15.05 16.50 60.83
N LEU A 2 -13.72 16.58 60.80
CA LEU A 2 -12.90 16.17 59.67
C LEU A 2 -12.27 14.81 60.01
N ALA A 3 -12.72 13.77 59.32
CA ALA A 3 -12.19 12.42 59.49
C ALA A 3 -10.77 12.37 58.92
N GLN A 4 -9.79 12.13 59.79
CA GLN A 4 -8.42 11.83 59.36
C GLN A 4 -8.42 10.41 58.77
N ALA A 5 -8.31 10.31 57.45
CA ALA A 5 -8.04 9.05 56.78
C ALA A 5 -6.62 8.61 57.18
N GLN A 6 -6.53 7.59 58.04
CA GLN A 6 -5.25 6.97 58.37
C GLN A 6 -4.70 6.26 57.14
N THR A 7 -3.63 6.82 56.57
CA THR A 7 -2.89 6.23 55.46
C THR A 7 -2.07 5.03 55.97
N ASN A 8 -2.69 3.86 55.98
CA ASN A 8 -2.03 2.57 56.22
C ASN A 8 -1.17 2.15 55.01
N TYR A 9 -0.31 3.03 54.52
CA TYR A 9 0.64 2.69 53.46
C TYR A 9 1.92 2.13 54.10
N LYS A 10 2.05 0.80 54.13
CA LYS A 10 3.29 0.16 54.56
C LYS A 10 4.29 0.21 53.41
N GLN A 11 5.22 1.16 53.46
CA GLN A 11 6.40 1.15 52.60
C GLN A 11 7.25 -0.07 52.95
N LYS A 12 7.42 -0.97 52.00
CA LYS A 12 8.36 -2.09 52.11
C LYS A 12 9.57 -1.73 51.26
N THR A 13 10.64 -1.26 51.90
CA THR A 13 11.91 -0.97 51.24
C THR A 13 12.52 -2.27 50.74
N PHE A 14 12.75 -2.36 49.44
CA PHE A 14 13.47 -3.46 48.81
C PHE A 14 14.87 -2.97 48.50
N ASP A 15 15.87 -3.56 49.16
CA ASP A 15 17.28 -3.21 48.97
C ASP A 15 17.93 -4.31 48.12
N GLY A 16 17.87 -4.13 46.81
CA GLY A 16 18.33 -5.09 45.82
C GLY A 16 18.10 -4.60 44.39
N PRO A 17 18.85 -5.12 43.40
CA PRO A 17 18.67 -4.72 42.02
C PRO A 17 17.28 -5.14 41.53
N PHE A 18 16.54 -4.20 40.95
CA PHE A 18 15.26 -4.47 40.30
C PHE A 18 15.35 -4.04 38.84
N VAL A 19 14.58 -4.71 37.98
CA VAL A 19 14.54 -4.44 36.54
C VAL A 19 13.13 -3.96 36.21
N VAL A 20 13.02 -2.72 35.72
CA VAL A 20 11.76 -2.15 35.22
C VAL A 20 11.73 -2.31 33.71
N HIS A 21 10.69 -2.93 33.17
CA HIS A 21 10.40 -2.91 31.74
C HIS A 21 9.29 -1.89 31.50
N LEU A 22 9.68 -0.69 31.08
CA LEU A 22 8.75 0.34 30.68
C LEU A 22 8.53 0.26 29.17
N LEU A 23 7.39 -0.29 28.74
CA LEU A 23 6.94 -0.24 27.36
C LEU A 23 6.08 0.99 27.18
N MET A 24 6.62 2.02 26.51
CA MET A 24 5.91 3.26 26.23
C MET A 24 5.51 3.29 24.75
N TYR A 25 4.21 3.44 24.49
CA TYR A 25 3.69 3.67 23.14
C TYR A 25 3.61 5.17 22.90
N THR A 26 4.50 5.71 22.06
CA THR A 26 4.37 7.07 21.55
C THR A 26 3.39 7.08 20.38
N ALA A 27 2.50 8.07 20.31
CA ALA A 27 1.69 8.27 19.12
C ALA A 27 2.63 8.45 17.93
N LYS A 28 2.50 7.58 16.92
CA LYS A 28 3.20 7.76 15.65
C LYS A 28 2.66 9.06 15.06
N GLU A 29 3.54 9.99 14.70
CA GLU A 29 3.14 11.08 13.81
C GLU A 29 2.38 10.47 12.63
N VAL A 30 1.32 11.14 12.18
CA VAL A 30 0.50 10.67 11.07
C VAL A 30 1.37 10.72 9.81
N SER A 31 2.23 9.71 9.63
CA SER A 31 2.74 9.32 8.33
C SER A 31 1.47 9.09 7.53
N GLN A 32 1.18 9.98 6.58
CA GLN A 32 -0.02 9.92 5.76
C GLN A 32 -0.25 8.45 5.41
N GLY A 33 -1.30 7.86 5.98
CA GLY A 33 -1.54 6.42 5.87
C GLY A 33 -1.61 6.01 4.40
N ILE A 34 -1.43 4.71 4.13
CA ILE A 34 -1.52 4.15 2.77
C ILE A 34 -2.74 4.78 2.08
N ARG A 35 -2.48 5.61 1.05
CA ARG A 35 -3.54 6.36 0.39
C ARG A 35 -4.37 5.38 -0.45
N ARG A 36 -5.65 5.71 -0.68
CA ARG A 36 -6.46 4.94 -1.62
C ARG A 36 -5.94 5.20 -3.03
N ALA A 37 -5.70 4.14 -3.78
CA ALA A 37 -5.45 4.20 -5.22
C ALA A 37 -6.78 4.51 -5.94
N THR A 38 -7.16 5.79 -6.00
CA THR A 38 -8.33 6.24 -6.76
C THR A 38 -8.02 6.22 -8.27
N PRO A 39 -9.03 6.13 -9.15
CA PRO A 39 -8.82 6.14 -10.59
C PRO A 39 -7.97 7.32 -11.08
N THR A 40 -8.24 8.53 -10.56
CA THR A 40 -7.47 9.75 -10.87
C THR A 40 -5.99 9.59 -10.52
N ARG A 41 -5.68 9.09 -9.31
CA ARG A 41 -4.29 8.89 -8.88
C ARG A 41 -3.57 7.79 -9.63
N ILE A 42 -4.28 6.74 -10.02
CA ILE A 42 -3.71 5.68 -10.86
C ILE A 42 -3.36 6.26 -12.24
N ALA A 43 -4.21 7.11 -12.81
CA ALA A 43 -3.92 7.78 -14.08
C ALA A 43 -2.71 8.72 -13.98
N GLU A 44 -2.64 9.56 -12.94
CA GLU A 44 -1.48 10.43 -12.66
C GLU A 44 -0.19 9.61 -12.48
N ALA A 45 -0.27 8.51 -11.72
CA ALA A 45 0.86 7.61 -11.52
C ALA A 45 1.28 6.93 -12.84
N ALA A 46 0.33 6.51 -13.68
CA ALA A 46 0.63 5.90 -14.97
C ALA A 46 1.29 6.89 -15.93
N GLU A 47 0.88 8.15 -15.94
CA GLU A 47 1.54 9.21 -16.72
C GLU A 47 2.97 9.44 -16.24
N ALA A 48 3.19 9.49 -14.92
CA ALA A 48 4.53 9.57 -14.35
C ALA A 48 5.40 8.36 -14.70
N ILE A 49 4.84 7.13 -14.71
CA ILE A 49 5.53 5.92 -15.19
C ILE A 49 5.95 6.08 -16.65
N ASN A 50 5.05 6.54 -17.51
CA ASN A 50 5.33 6.67 -18.94
C ASN A 50 6.45 7.68 -19.21
N SER A 51 6.43 8.83 -18.51
CA SER A 51 7.51 9.83 -18.58
C SER A 51 8.84 9.23 -18.12
N TYR A 52 8.86 8.51 -17.00
CA TYR A 52 10.07 7.85 -16.49
C TYR A 52 10.63 6.80 -17.45
N LEU A 53 9.76 6.00 -18.10
CA LEU A 53 10.18 4.99 -19.08
C LEU A 53 10.62 5.61 -20.41
N ALA A 54 10.06 6.76 -20.80
CA ALA A 54 10.51 7.48 -21.99
C ALA A 54 11.95 8.00 -21.84
N GLU A 55 12.35 8.40 -20.64
CA GLU A 55 13.73 8.81 -20.32
C GLU A 55 14.71 7.63 -20.26
N ARG A 56 14.23 6.41 -20.02
CA ARG A 56 15.03 5.19 -19.80
C ARG A 56 14.70 4.09 -20.81
N GLN A 57 15.32 4.17 -21.98
CA GLN A 57 15.11 3.20 -23.07
C GLN A 57 15.62 1.78 -22.75
N ASP A 58 16.44 1.62 -21.71
CA ASP A 58 16.97 0.33 -21.23
C ASP A 58 15.95 -0.47 -20.42
N VAL A 59 14.92 0.18 -19.87
CA VAL A 59 13.93 -0.47 -19.00
C VAL A 59 12.65 -0.76 -19.78
N ARG A 60 12.36 -2.05 -20.00
CA ARG A 60 11.08 -2.50 -20.58
C ARG A 60 10.22 -3.13 -19.48
N VAL A 61 9.02 -2.57 -19.29
CA VAL A 61 8.02 -3.08 -18.35
C VAL A 61 6.74 -3.39 -19.13
N GLY A 62 6.25 -4.62 -19.01
CA GLY A 62 4.99 -5.04 -19.63
C GLY A 62 3.76 -4.48 -18.91
N ASP A 63 2.58 -4.72 -19.49
CA ASP A 63 1.35 -4.05 -19.06
C ASP A 63 0.86 -4.52 -17.68
N ILE A 64 1.09 -5.79 -17.31
CA ILE A 64 0.71 -6.34 -16.01
C ILE A 64 1.57 -5.69 -14.92
N ALA A 65 2.89 -5.70 -15.09
CA ALA A 65 3.81 -5.07 -14.15
C ALA A 65 3.60 -3.56 -14.07
N ARG A 66 3.32 -2.88 -15.20
CA ARG A 66 3.03 -1.44 -15.25
C ARG A 66 1.76 -1.10 -14.48
N THR A 67 0.69 -1.88 -14.63
CA THR A 67 -0.58 -1.66 -13.93
C THR A 67 -0.41 -1.76 -12.42
N HIS A 68 0.28 -2.79 -11.96
CA HIS A 68 0.56 -2.95 -10.54
C HIS A 68 1.46 -1.83 -10.00
N TRP A 69 2.45 -1.41 -10.78
CA TRP A 69 3.30 -0.28 -10.40
C TRP A 69 2.48 1.00 -10.25
N ALA A 70 1.57 1.30 -11.18
CA ALA A 70 0.69 2.47 -11.10
C ALA A 70 -0.17 2.43 -9.84
N ILE A 71 -0.75 1.27 -9.51
CA ILE A 71 -1.55 1.09 -8.29
C ILE A 71 -0.70 1.25 -7.03
N SER A 72 0.52 0.71 -7.02
CA SER A 72 1.43 0.81 -5.88
C SER A 72 1.90 2.25 -5.66
N GLN A 73 2.18 2.97 -6.75
CA GLN A 73 2.60 4.36 -6.73
C GLN A 73 1.45 5.29 -6.31
N ALA A 74 0.23 5.04 -6.78
CA ALA A 74 -0.96 5.80 -6.39
C ALA A 74 -1.29 5.73 -4.88
N ARG A 75 -0.73 4.74 -4.17
CA ARG A 75 -0.85 4.60 -2.71
C ARG A 75 0.23 5.35 -1.94
N GLN A 76 1.31 5.76 -2.61
CA GLN A 76 2.41 6.49 -1.99
C GLN A 76 2.01 7.96 -1.72
N PRO A 77 2.58 8.59 -0.68
CA PRO A 77 2.51 10.02 -0.53
C PRO A 77 3.30 10.73 -1.64
N ASP A 78 2.94 12.00 -1.91
CA ASP A 78 3.45 12.74 -3.08
C ASP A 78 4.98 13.00 -2.99
N ASP A 79 5.56 12.91 -1.80
CA ASP A 79 6.99 13.12 -1.54
C ASP A 79 7.85 11.88 -1.83
N VAL A 80 7.25 10.73 -2.19
CA VAL A 80 8.00 9.51 -2.51
C VAL A 80 8.52 9.58 -3.93
N GLY A 81 9.85 9.67 -4.04
CA GLY A 81 10.56 9.65 -5.31
C GLY A 81 10.19 8.46 -6.19
N PHE A 82 10.19 8.71 -7.49
CA PHE A 82 9.78 7.75 -8.49
C PHE A 82 10.94 6.79 -8.81
N THR A 83 10.80 5.51 -8.46
CA THR A 83 11.85 4.50 -8.65
C THR A 83 11.26 3.21 -9.21
N LEU A 84 12.09 2.45 -9.95
CA LEU A 84 11.70 1.13 -10.44
C LEU A 84 11.49 0.19 -9.24
N PRO A 85 10.33 -0.47 -9.10
CA PRO A 85 10.09 -1.36 -7.97
C PRO A 85 10.98 -2.59 -8.01
N GLU A 86 11.54 -2.97 -6.86
CA GLU A 86 12.35 -4.20 -6.73
C GLU A 86 11.61 -5.35 -6.01
N SER A 87 10.30 -5.17 -5.74
CA SER A 87 9.51 -6.13 -4.96
C SER A 87 9.36 -7.48 -5.67
N ALA A 88 9.25 -8.55 -4.89
CA ALA A 88 9.05 -9.91 -5.42
C ALA A 88 7.80 -9.99 -6.31
N THR A 89 6.72 -9.31 -5.92
CA THR A 89 5.47 -9.23 -6.70
C THR A 89 5.68 -8.54 -8.06
N PHE A 90 6.48 -7.47 -8.10
CA PHE A 90 6.79 -6.79 -9.36
C PHE A 90 7.62 -7.68 -10.31
N ARG A 91 8.57 -8.46 -9.78
CA ARG A 91 9.31 -9.47 -10.58
C ARG A 91 8.39 -10.58 -11.09
N GLN A 92 7.45 -11.03 -10.27
CA GLN A 92 6.46 -12.03 -10.69
C GLN A 92 5.59 -11.50 -11.84
N MET A 93 5.16 -10.24 -11.78
CA MET A 93 4.37 -9.64 -12.84
C MET A 93 5.15 -9.47 -14.13
N GLN A 94 6.44 -9.07 -14.05
CA GLN A 94 7.32 -9.05 -15.22
C GLN A 94 7.49 -10.45 -15.83
N HIS A 95 7.54 -11.50 -15.01
CA HIS A 95 7.56 -12.87 -15.52
C HIS A 95 6.24 -13.23 -16.23
N LEU A 96 5.08 -12.82 -15.70
CA LEU A 96 3.79 -13.00 -16.37
C LEU A 96 3.71 -12.22 -17.68
N ASP A 97 4.25 -11.00 -17.73
CA ASP A 97 4.36 -10.22 -18.97
C ASP A 97 5.21 -10.96 -20.01
N ALA A 98 6.36 -11.53 -19.61
CA ALA A 98 7.21 -12.31 -20.51
C ALA A 98 6.53 -13.58 -21.03
N MET A 99 5.82 -14.31 -20.15
CA MET A 99 5.02 -15.48 -20.55
C MET A 99 3.93 -15.08 -21.55
N SER A 100 3.21 -13.99 -21.28
CA SER A 100 2.12 -13.51 -22.13
C SER A 100 2.62 -13.07 -23.52
N ALA A 101 3.79 -12.43 -23.58
CA ALA A 101 4.45 -12.09 -24.83
C ALA A 101 4.87 -13.34 -25.63
N SER A 102 5.32 -14.41 -24.96
CA SER A 102 5.71 -15.66 -25.62
C SER A 102 4.53 -16.50 -26.12
N SER A 103 3.40 -16.48 -25.40
CA SER A 103 2.19 -17.24 -25.79
C SER A 103 1.50 -16.66 -27.03
N HIS A 104 1.68 -15.36 -27.30
CA HIS A 104 1.07 -14.70 -28.46
C HIS A 104 1.68 -15.13 -29.81
N GLU A 105 2.86 -15.75 -29.80
CA GLU A 105 3.58 -16.22 -30.99
C GLU A 105 3.10 -17.62 -31.46
N GLY A 106 2.31 -18.36 -30.67
CA GLY A 106 2.12 -19.80 -30.90
C GLY A 106 0.73 -20.41 -30.76
N ASP A 107 -0.29 -19.70 -30.27
CA ASP A 107 -1.55 -20.39 -29.95
C ASP A 107 -2.79 -19.51 -30.16
N ARG A 108 -3.43 -19.71 -31.32
CA ARG A 108 -4.81 -19.27 -31.61
C ARG A 108 -5.80 -20.37 -31.22
N GLU A 109 -5.69 -20.93 -30.02
CA GLU A 109 -6.82 -21.63 -29.42
C GLU A 109 -7.68 -20.65 -28.61
N GLU A 110 -8.92 -20.56 -29.07
CA GLU A 110 -9.97 -19.63 -28.70
C GLU A 110 -10.40 -19.85 -27.24
N GLY A 111 -9.58 -19.35 -26.30
CA GLY A 111 -9.91 -19.34 -24.88
C GLY A 111 -11.12 -18.43 -24.66
N VAL A 112 -12.24 -19.01 -24.24
CA VAL A 112 -13.46 -18.30 -23.87
C VAL A 112 -13.16 -17.32 -22.73
N TYR A 113 -12.86 -16.07 -23.05
CA TYR A 113 -12.77 -14.99 -22.08
C TYR A 113 -14.17 -14.73 -21.53
N ARG A 114 -14.44 -15.17 -20.29
CA ARG A 114 -15.62 -14.72 -19.56
C ARG A 114 -15.38 -13.30 -19.08
N THR A 115 -15.90 -12.32 -19.82
CA THR A 115 -16.00 -10.93 -19.38
C THR A 115 -16.84 -10.88 -18.10
N LEU A 116 -16.20 -10.70 -16.95
CA LEU A 116 -16.91 -10.39 -15.71
C LEU A 116 -17.27 -8.91 -15.74
N THR A 117 -18.50 -8.60 -16.11
CA THR A 117 -19.07 -7.26 -15.95
C THR A 117 -19.37 -7.02 -14.47
N SER A 118 -18.41 -6.45 -13.75
CA SER A 118 -18.67 -5.91 -12.41
C SER A 118 -19.43 -4.59 -12.55
N PHE A 119 -20.75 -4.63 -12.41
CA PHE A 119 -21.53 -3.42 -12.19
C PHE A 119 -21.32 -2.99 -10.73
N GLU A 120 -20.41 -2.05 -10.52
CA GLU A 120 -20.21 -1.39 -9.23
C GLU A 120 -21.44 -0.53 -8.96
N GLN A 121 -22.40 -1.09 -8.21
CA GLN A 121 -23.67 -0.47 -7.90
C GLN A 121 -23.41 0.68 -6.91
N TYR A 122 -23.25 1.90 -7.45
CA TYR A 122 -23.20 3.12 -6.65
C TYR A 122 -24.56 3.33 -5.97
N SER A 123 -24.66 2.94 -4.69
CA SER A 123 -25.78 3.33 -3.84
C SER A 123 -25.53 4.75 -3.35
N SER A 124 -26.21 5.71 -4.00
CA SER A 124 -26.22 7.11 -3.59
C SER A 124 -27.10 7.28 -2.35
N CYS A 125 -26.48 7.44 -1.18
CA CYS A 125 -27.19 7.93 -0.01
C CYS A 125 -27.30 9.46 -0.11
N GLN A 126 -28.43 9.96 -0.61
CA GLN A 126 -28.78 11.37 -0.45
C GLN A 126 -29.15 11.63 1.01
N THR A 127 -28.36 12.48 1.69
CA THR A 127 -28.74 13.10 2.96
C THR A 127 -29.47 14.40 2.64
N THR A 128 -30.78 14.41 2.86
CA THR A 128 -31.65 15.59 2.79
C THR A 128 -31.22 16.59 3.88
N VAL A 129 -31.07 17.86 3.50
CA VAL A 129 -30.84 19.01 4.41
C VAL A 129 -32.18 19.53 4.89
#